data_AF-A0A5P9QB45-F1
#
_entry.id   AF-A0A5P9QB45-F1
#
_cell.length_a   1.000
_cell.length_b   1.000
_cell.length_c   1.000
_cell.angle_alpha   90.00
_cell.angle_beta   90.00
_cell.angle_gamma   90.00
#
_symmetry.space_group_name_H-M   'P 1'
#
loop_
_entity.id
_entity.type
_entity.pdbx_description
1 polymer ?
#
loop_
_entity_poly.entity_id
_entity_poly.type
_entity_poly.pdbx_seq_one_letter_code
_entity_poly.pdbx_strand_id
1 'polypeptide(L)' 'MGSVGNPLDEPVPSYVVLSGELGSAEERPFGLEIVRVPYDVEAEVEVAHALGMPETAPWEVELCTGVYRGLRRNPPRPI' A
#
# COMPACT_ATOMS: atom_id res chain seq x y z
N MET A 1 0.24 -3.62 9.68
CA MET A 1 -0.55 -2.37 9.74
C MET A 1 -0.21 -1.62 8.48
N GLY A 2 -1.16 -1.59 7.55
CA GLY A 2 -0.84 -1.44 6.14
C GLY A 2 -0.70 0.01 5.69
N SER A 3 -0.94 0.21 4.41
CA SER A 3 -0.70 1.46 3.70
C SER A 3 -1.85 1.69 2.73
N VAL A 4 -2.26 2.95 2.59
CA VAL A 4 -3.24 3.33 1.58
C VAL A 4 -2.60 3.35 0.20
N GLY A 5 -1.38 3.90 0.08
CA GLY A 5 -0.75 4.14 -1.22
C GLY A 5 0.28 3.10 -1.68
N ASN A 6 0.82 2.28 -0.78
CA ASN A 6 1.76 1.21 -1.13
C ASN A 6 1.69 0.05 -0.12
N PRO A 7 0.60 -0.73 -0.11
CA PRO A 7 0.51 -1.93 0.71
C PRO A 7 1.42 -3.04 0.14
N LEU A 8 2.30 -3.57 0.98
CA LEU A 8 3.33 -4.56 0.58
C LEU A 8 3.05 -5.98 1.11
N ASP A 9 1.87 -6.18 1.70
CA ASP A 9 1.38 -7.47 2.17
C ASP A 9 0.39 -8.09 1.18
N GLU A 10 -0.53 -7.26 0.69
CA GLU A 10 -1.54 -7.57 -0.33
C GLU A 10 -1.76 -6.29 -1.16
N PRO A 11 -1.94 -6.36 -2.50
CA PRO A 11 -2.08 -5.19 -3.38
C PRO A 11 -3.45 -4.49 -3.25
N VAL A 12 -4.02 -4.45 -2.04
CA VAL A 12 -5.27 -3.75 -1.74
C VAL A 12 -5.01 -2.73 -0.62
N PRO A 13 -5.28 -1.43 -0.86
CA PRO A 13 -5.17 -0.37 0.13
C PRO A 13 -5.79 -0.76 1.46
N SER A 14 -5.14 -0.38 2.56
CA SER A 14 -5.69 -0.57 3.89
C SER A 14 -5.59 0.66 4.78
N TYR A 15 -6.60 0.79 5.63
CA TYR A 15 -6.63 1.73 6.74
C TYR A 15 -7.31 1.08 7.94
N VAL A 16 -7.28 1.79 9.07
CA VAL A 16 -7.91 1.34 10.31
C VAL A 16 -8.99 2.35 10.71
N VAL A 17 -10.16 1.84 11.09
CA VAL A 17 -11.16 2.60 11.83
C VAL A 17 -11.02 2.25 13.32
N LEU A 18 -10.85 3.27 14.14
CA LEU A 18 -10.90 3.16 15.59
C LEU A 18 -12.24 3.69 16.08
N SER A 19 -12.99 2.87 16.81
CA SER A 19 -14.32 3.23 17.33
C SER A 19 -14.33 3.10 18.85
N GLY A 20 -14.81 4.13 19.54
CA GLY A 20 -14.82 4.17 21.01
C GLY A 20 -15.19 5.54 21.54
N GLU A 21 -15.14 5.71 22.86
CA GLU A 21 -15.42 6.98 23.52
C GLU A 21 -14.15 7.82 23.67
N LEU A 22 -14.06 8.91 22.92
CA LEU A 22 -12.94 9.84 23.04
C LEU A 22 -13.10 10.74 24.27
N GLY A 23 -12.03 10.85 25.08
CA GLY A 23 -11.99 11.77 26.23
C GLY A 23 -12.64 11.24 27.51
N SER A 24 -12.89 9.93 27.60
CA SER A 24 -13.34 9.32 28.86
C SER A 24 -12.24 9.42 29.92
N ALA A 25 -12.62 9.76 31.15
CA ALA A 25 -11.71 9.76 32.30
C ALA A 25 -11.50 8.36 32.90
N GLU A 26 -12.31 7.39 32.48
CA GLU A 26 -12.21 5.99 32.87
C GLU A 26 -11.69 5.15 31.68
N GLU A 27 -11.04 4.02 31.97
CA GLU A 27 -10.66 3.07 30.92
C GLU A 27 -11.91 2.48 30.27
N ARG A 28 -12.00 2.60 28.93
CA ARG A 28 -13.12 2.09 28.13
C ARG A 28 -12.58 1.23 26.97
N PRO A 29 -13.32 0.18 26.57
CA PRO A 29 -12.95 -0.59 25.38
C PRO A 29 -13.09 0.27 24.12
N PHE A 30 -12.31 -0.08 23.09
CA PHE A 30 -12.46 0.46 21.74
C PHE A 30 -12.39 -0.67 20.72
N GLY A 31 -13.06 -0.50 19.59
CA GLY A 31 -13.01 -1.37 18.44
C GLY A 31 -11.91 -0.98 17.47
N LEU A 32 -11.35 -1.97 16.80
CA LEU A 32 -10.41 -1.80 15.70
C LEU A 32 -10.94 -2.58 14.49
N GLU A 33 -11.16 -1.86 13.39
CA GLU A 33 -11.56 -2.45 12.13
C GLU A 33 -10.49 -2.19 11.07
N ILE A 34 -9.95 -3.26 10.49
CA ILE A 34 -8.99 -3.18 9.38
C ILE A 34 -9.79 -3.23 8.09
N VAL A 35 -9.80 -2.13 7.35
CA VAL A 35 -10.59 -1.99 6.13
C VAL A 35 -9.69 -2.12 4.92
N ARG A 36 -10.17 -2.84 3.90
CA ARG A 36 -9.54 -2.98 2.59
C ARG A 36 -10.44 -2.35 1.53
N VAL A 37 -9.88 -1.53 0.65
CA VAL A 37 -10.64 -0.82 -0.37
C VAL A 37 -10.05 -1.09 -1.74
N PRO A 38 -10.72 -1.89 -2.59
CA PRO A 38 -10.32 -2.07 -3.98
C PRO A 38 -10.35 -0.75 -4.75
N TYR A 39 -9.43 -0.62 -5.70
CA TYR A 39 -9.34 0.53 -6.60
C TYR A 39 -8.86 0.05 -7.98
N ASP A 40 -8.94 0.94 -8.96
CA ASP A 40 -8.41 0.71 -10.31
C ASP A 40 -6.90 0.98 -10.32
N VAL A 41 -6.11 -0.09 -10.19
CA VAL A 41 -4.64 -0.01 -10.13
C VAL A 41 -4.05 0.31 -11.50
N GLU A 42 -4.68 -0.17 -12.56
CA GLU A 42 -4.28 0.09 -13.94
C GLU A 42 -4.38 1.59 -14.25
N ALA A 43 -5.44 2.28 -13.82
CA ALA A 43 -5.57 3.72 -13.97
C ALA A 43 -4.47 4.51 -13.25
N GLU A 44 -4.06 4.10 -12.05
CA GLU A 44 -2.93 4.71 -11.32
C GLU A 44 -1.60 4.51 -12.06
N VAL A 45 -1.38 3.31 -12.59
CA VAL A 45 -0.19 2.99 -13.41
C VAL A 45 -0.15 3.85 -14.67
N GLU A 46 -1.27 4.01 -15.37
CA GLU A 46 -1.37 4.89 -16.55
C GLU A 46 -0.99 6.33 -16.23
N VAL A 47 -1.46 6.87 -15.09
CA VAL A 47 -1.09 8.22 -14.63
C VAL A 47 0.41 8.31 -14.34
N ALA A 48 0.99 7.32 -13.67
CA ALA A 48 2.42 7.29 -13.35
C ALA A 48 3.30 7.27 -14.62
N HIS A 49 2.86 6.55 -15.67
CA HIS A 49 3.51 6.57 -16.98
C HIS A 49 3.33 7.92 -17.69
N ALA A 50 2.12 8.47 -17.70
CA ALA A 50 1.80 9.74 -18.34
C ALA A 50 2.58 10.93 -17.74
N LEU A 51 2.83 10.90 -16.43
CA LEU A 51 3.63 11.90 -15.73
C LEU A 51 5.14 11.72 -15.86
N GLY A 52 5.60 10.63 -16.48
CA GLY A 52 7.02 10.29 -16.56
C GLY A 52 7.65 10.13 -15.18
N MET A 53 6.92 9.52 -14.23
CA MET A 53 7.37 9.38 -12.86
C MET A 53 8.74 8.66 -12.83
N PRO A 54 9.70 9.10 -12.01
CA PRO A 54 10.92 8.33 -11.80
C PRO A 54 10.57 6.93 -11.30
N GLU A 55 11.24 5.92 -11.85
CA GLU A 55 11.05 4.52 -11.43
C GLU A 55 9.59 4.01 -11.59
N THR A 56 8.87 4.39 -12.66
CA THR A 56 7.50 3.88 -12.90
C THR A 56 7.42 2.36 -13.03
N ALA A 57 8.39 1.71 -13.70
CA ALA A 57 8.36 0.26 -13.89
C ALA A 57 8.42 -0.54 -12.57
N PRO A 58 9.32 -0.24 -11.61
CA PRO A 58 9.26 -0.89 -10.31
C PRO A 58 8.07 -0.42 -9.45
N TRP A 59 7.53 0.78 -9.66
CA TRP A 59 6.28 1.22 -9.01
C TRP A 59 5.06 0.40 -9.43
N GLU A 60 4.88 0.19 -10.72
CA GLU A 60 3.80 -0.65 -11.28
C GLU A 60 3.82 -2.06 -10.69
N VAL A 61 5.01 -2.65 -10.60
CA VAL A 61 5.19 -3.96 -9.96
C VAL A 61 4.74 -3.94 -8.51
N GLU A 62 5.16 -2.94 -7.73
CA GLU A 62 4.81 -2.84 -6.32
C GLU A 62 3.30 -2.74 -6.14
N LEU A 63 2.64 -1.87 -6.90
CA LEU A 63 1.19 -1.70 -6.81
C LEU A 63 0.41 -2.94 -7.22
N CYS A 64 0.83 -3.63 -8.27
CA CYS A 64 0.09 -4.79 -8.79
C CYS A 64 0.37 -6.10 -8.02
N THR A 65 1.53 -6.21 -7.35
CA THR A 65 1.95 -7.48 -6.72
C THR A 65 2.08 -7.40 -5.20
N GLY A 66 2.15 -6.20 -4.62
CA GLY A 66 2.52 -5.98 -3.22
C GLY A 66 3.98 -6.33 -2.92
N VAL A 67 4.81 -6.64 -3.92
CA VAL A 67 6.21 -7.02 -3.70
C VAL A 67 7.14 -5.83 -3.88
N TYR A 68 7.81 -5.45 -2.79
CA TYR A 68 8.76 -4.33 -2.78
C TYR A 68 9.94 -4.53 -3.76
N ARG A 69 10.30 -3.48 -4.50
CA ARG A 69 11.36 -3.49 -5.53
C ARG A 69 12.73 -3.92 -5.00
N GLY A 70 13.02 -3.65 -3.72
CA GLY A 70 14.28 -4.06 -3.07
C GLY A 70 14.41 -5.57 -2.78
N LEU A 71 13.32 -6.34 -2.90
CA LEU A 71 13.32 -7.79 -2.71
C LEU A 71 13.51 -8.57 -4.02
N ARG A 72 13.48 -7.89 -5.17
CA ARG A 72 13.82 -8.50 -6.46
C ARG A 72 15.32 -8.72 -6.53
N ARG A 73 15.74 -9.99 -6.55
CA ARG A 73 17.16 -10.37 -6.73
C ARG A 73 17.66 -9.81 -8.06
N ASN A 74 18.62 -8.88 -7.98
CA ASN A 74 19.31 -8.36 -9.16
C ASN A 74 19.97 -9.54 -9.90
N PRO A 75 19.78 -9.72 -11.22
CA PRO A 75 20.58 -10.70 -11.95
C PRO A 75 22.08 -10.36 -11.80
N PRO A 76 22.97 -11.36 -11.71
CA PRO A 76 24.40 -11.10 -11.55
C PRO A 76 24.90 -10.21 -12.70
N ARG A 77 25.76 -9.22 -12.37
CA ARG A 77 26.42 -8.39 -13.37
C ARG A 77 27.25 -9.28 -14.30
N PRO A 78 27.18 -9.10 -15.64
CA PRO A 78 28.09 -9.78 -16.53
C PRO A 78 29.54 -9.36 -16.21
N ILE A 79 30.41 -10.36 -16.13
CA ILE A 79 31.87 -10.25 -15.99
C ILE A 79 32.50 -9.63 -17.23
#